data_AF-A0A1G7ZIC6-F1
#
_entry.id   AF-A0A1G7ZIC6-F1
#
_cell.length_a   1.000
_cell.length_b   1.000
_cell.length_c   1.000
_cell.angle_alpha   90.00
_cell.angle_beta   90.00
_cell.angle_gamma   90.00
#
_symmetry.space_group_name_H-M   'P 1'
#
loop_
_entity.id
_entity.type
_entity.pdbx_description
1 polymer ?
#
loop_
_entity_poly.entity_id
_entity_poly.type
_entity_poly.pdbx_seq_one_letter_code
_entity_poly.pdbx_strand_id
1 'polypeptide(L)'
;MATDRLRQYNGALQMLGQTRIANLSVNEKSRRELDAAWDEANEYMLSKGLWNFAIRSSEMAFDDDVEPVSGYRYAIKIPDDFVRIVTLSATGFADQEMERYQNENGYWFCDYSEAFLRYVSYDAEYGMDLGKWPPAFALAHQAYLAFKSGLPVTGDKGTRNDVWGLHKRLLSEAKVSDAIEQPVARRPAGRWARARYGRHGSQR
;
A
#
# COMPACT_ATOMS: atom_id res chain seq x y z
N MET A 1 13.53 -17.76 1.39
CA MET A 1 14.46 -17.16 0.40
C MET A 1 14.04 -15.72 0.24
N ALA A 2 14.93 -14.76 0.53
CA ALA A 2 14.63 -13.34 0.39
C ALA A 2 14.30 -12.99 -1.07
N THR A 3 13.39 -12.05 -1.29
CA THR A 3 13.12 -11.50 -2.61
C THR A 3 14.17 -10.44 -2.94
N ASP A 4 14.61 -10.40 -4.19
CA ASP A 4 15.46 -9.35 -4.73
C ASP A 4 14.93 -8.90 -6.10
N ARG A 5 15.46 -7.78 -6.61
CA ARG A 5 15.02 -7.17 -7.87
C ARG A 5 15.29 -8.08 -9.08
N LEU A 6 16.38 -8.83 -9.09
CA LEU A 6 16.71 -9.77 -10.17
C LEU A 6 15.69 -10.91 -10.24
N ARG A 7 15.26 -11.43 -9.09
CA ARG A 7 14.23 -12.45 -8.97
C ARG A 7 12.88 -11.94 -9.46
N GLN A 8 12.53 -10.69 -9.15
CA GLN A 8 11.31 -10.06 -9.66
C GLN A 8 11.31 -9.95 -11.19
N TYR A 9 12.43 -9.51 -11.77
CA TYR A 9 12.56 -9.45 -13.23
C TYR A 9 12.55 -10.82 -13.90
N ASN A 10 13.29 -11.78 -13.36
CA ASN A 10 13.33 -13.12 -13.95
C ASN A 10 11.97 -13.84 -13.82
N GLY A 11 11.20 -13.59 -12.75
CA GLY A 11 9.84 -14.07 -12.63
C GLY A 11 8.90 -13.46 -13.68
N ALA A 12 9.00 -12.15 -13.89
CA ALA A 12 8.22 -11.45 -14.93
C ALA A 12 8.56 -11.95 -16.34
N LEU A 13 9.86 -12.08 -16.67
CA LEU A 13 10.31 -12.59 -17.97
C LEU A 13 9.86 -14.02 -18.21
N GLN A 14 9.88 -14.86 -17.18
CA GLN A 14 9.39 -16.24 -17.29
C GLN A 14 7.89 -16.28 -17.63
N MET A 15 7.07 -15.40 -17.07
CA MET A 15 5.64 -15.30 -17.42
C MET A 15 5.42 -14.83 -18.87
N LEU A 16 6.38 -14.08 -19.44
CA LEU A 16 6.37 -13.64 -20.83
C LEU A 16 7.03 -14.64 -21.80
N GLY A 17 7.48 -15.80 -21.31
CA GLY A 17 8.21 -16.79 -22.12
C GLY A 17 9.60 -16.33 -22.59
N GLN A 18 10.16 -15.31 -21.95
CA GLN A 18 11.47 -14.75 -22.29
C GLN A 18 12.60 -15.41 -21.50
N THR A 19 13.82 -15.32 -22.02
CA THR A 19 15.02 -15.79 -21.34
C THR A 19 15.31 -14.94 -20.10
N ARG A 20 15.83 -15.59 -19.04
CA ARG A 20 16.24 -14.92 -17.81
C ARG A 20 17.50 -14.07 -18.05
N ILE A 21 17.58 -12.94 -17.37
CA ILE A 21 18.78 -12.11 -17.31
C ILE A 21 19.72 -12.61 -16.20
N ALA A 22 21.02 -12.53 -16.47
CA ALA A 22 22.05 -13.03 -15.54
C ALA A 22 22.27 -12.09 -14.34
N ASN A 23 22.16 -10.77 -14.55
CA ASN A 23 22.33 -9.74 -13.52
C ASN A 23 21.66 -8.43 -13.96
N LEU A 24 21.67 -7.42 -13.09
CA LEU A 24 21.01 -6.13 -13.34
C LEU A 24 21.81 -5.16 -14.23
N SER A 25 23.07 -5.48 -14.57
CA SER A 25 23.94 -4.66 -15.42
C SER A 25 23.89 -5.01 -16.92
N VAL A 26 23.16 -6.07 -17.30
CA VAL A 26 23.02 -6.45 -18.71
C VAL A 26 22.29 -5.35 -19.51
N ASN A 27 22.79 -5.03 -20.70
CA ASN A 27 22.18 -4.02 -21.56
C ASN A 27 21.19 -4.64 -22.57
N GLU A 28 20.12 -5.23 -22.05
CA GLU A 28 19.08 -5.86 -22.85
C GLU A 28 17.82 -4.99 -22.93
N LYS A 29 17.03 -5.17 -24.01
CA LYS A 29 15.75 -4.46 -24.15
C LYS A 29 14.80 -4.81 -23.00
N SER A 30 14.66 -6.09 -22.70
CA SER A 30 13.90 -6.64 -21.56
C SER A 30 14.23 -5.93 -20.25
N ARG A 31 15.52 -5.77 -19.95
CA ARG A 31 16.02 -5.09 -18.75
C ARG A 31 15.57 -3.64 -18.68
N ARG A 32 15.68 -2.88 -19.77
CA ARG A 32 15.31 -1.46 -19.83
C ARG A 32 13.80 -1.24 -19.65
N GLU A 33 12.98 -2.07 -20.29
CA GLU A 33 11.51 -1.99 -20.14
C GLU A 33 11.07 -2.33 -18.71
N LEU A 34 11.74 -3.29 -18.06
CA LEU A 34 11.50 -3.64 -16.66
C LEU A 34 12.00 -2.57 -15.67
N ASP A 35 13.05 -1.83 -16.02
CA ASP A 35 13.48 -0.64 -15.26
C ASP A 35 12.45 0.47 -15.32
N ALA A 36 12.01 0.81 -16.53
CA ALA A 36 11.03 1.87 -16.75
C ALA A 36 9.70 1.60 -16.03
N ALA A 37 9.34 0.33 -15.84
CA ALA A 37 8.11 -0.07 -15.15
C ALA A 37 8.27 -0.24 -13.62
N TRP A 38 9.48 -0.17 -13.07
CA TRP A 38 9.75 -0.59 -11.68
C TRP A 38 9.04 0.28 -10.64
N ASP A 39 9.27 1.59 -10.67
CA ASP A 39 8.75 2.50 -9.65
C ASP A 39 7.21 2.55 -9.69
N GLU A 40 6.63 2.68 -10.89
CA GLU A 40 5.17 2.65 -11.08
C GLU A 40 4.58 1.31 -10.59
N ALA A 41 5.25 0.18 -10.83
CA ALA A 41 4.79 -1.12 -10.35
C ALA A 41 4.78 -1.22 -8.83
N ASN A 42 5.83 -0.74 -8.16
CA ASN A 42 5.91 -0.77 -6.70
C ASN A 42 4.82 0.12 -6.08
N GLU A 43 4.69 1.37 -6.53
CA GLU A 43 3.68 2.30 -6.04
C GLU A 43 2.27 1.76 -6.27
N TYR A 44 2.00 1.25 -7.47
CA TYR A 44 0.71 0.63 -7.79
C TYR A 44 0.43 -0.54 -6.85
N MET A 45 1.37 -1.47 -6.70
CA MET A 45 1.17 -2.67 -5.88
C MET A 45 0.97 -2.34 -4.40
N LEU A 46 1.78 -1.46 -3.84
CA LEU A 46 1.65 -1.00 -2.46
C LEU A 46 0.32 -0.28 -2.24
N SER A 47 -0.16 0.52 -3.20
CA SER A 47 -1.46 1.19 -3.10
C SER A 47 -2.67 0.23 -3.12
N LYS A 48 -2.51 -1.03 -3.57
CA LYS A 48 -3.64 -1.96 -3.72
C LYS A 48 -4.06 -2.68 -2.44
N GLY A 49 -3.24 -2.73 -1.42
CA GLY A 49 -3.50 -3.47 -0.19
C GLY A 49 -3.14 -2.66 1.06
N LEU A 50 -3.53 -3.19 2.22
CA LEU A 50 -3.07 -2.72 3.53
C LEU A 50 -2.01 -3.70 4.03
N TRP A 51 -0.90 -3.78 3.28
CA TRP A 51 0.09 -4.84 3.39
C TRP A 51 0.84 -4.82 4.72
N ASN A 52 0.70 -5.85 5.56
CA ASN A 52 1.31 -5.89 6.89
C ASN A 52 2.81 -5.57 6.91
N PHE A 53 3.55 -6.17 5.97
CA PHE A 53 5.01 -6.01 5.88
C PHE A 53 5.44 -4.56 5.57
N ALA A 54 4.54 -3.74 5.02
CA ALA A 54 4.80 -2.37 4.63
C ALA A 54 4.13 -1.34 5.56
N ILE A 55 3.44 -1.79 6.63
CA ILE A 55 2.79 -0.87 7.57
C ILE A 55 3.83 -0.22 8.48
N ARG A 56 3.85 1.10 8.47
CA ARG A 56 4.60 1.95 9.38
C ARG A 56 3.65 2.67 10.33
N SER A 57 4.08 2.86 11.58
CA SER A 57 3.37 3.67 12.57
C SER A 57 4.19 4.93 12.83
N SER A 58 3.52 6.08 12.86
CA SER A 58 4.15 7.39 13.09
C SER A 58 3.24 8.23 13.98
N GLU A 59 3.86 8.88 14.95
CA GLU A 59 3.26 9.97 15.71
C GLU A 59 3.71 11.28 15.08
N MET A 60 2.75 12.16 14.80
CA MET A 60 2.94 13.37 14.04
C MET A 60 2.41 14.55 14.84
N ALA A 61 3.19 15.61 14.89
CA ALA A 61 2.78 16.89 15.44
C ALA A 61 2.27 17.81 14.31
N PHE A 62 1.53 18.83 14.69
CA PHE A 62 1.14 19.91 13.79
C PHE A 62 2.36 20.68 13.27
N ASP A 63 2.19 21.23 12.08
CA ASP A 63 3.13 22.13 11.40
C ASP A 63 2.70 23.57 11.70
N ASP A 64 3.55 24.33 12.40
CA ASP A 64 3.29 25.71 12.81
C ASP A 64 3.54 26.74 11.69
N ASP A 65 4.22 26.33 10.62
CA ASP A 65 4.51 27.17 9.46
C ASP A 65 3.36 27.18 8.42
N VAL A 66 2.30 26.38 8.64
CA VAL A 66 1.20 26.19 7.69
C VAL A 66 -0.13 26.70 8.25
N GLU A 67 -0.71 27.70 7.57
CA GLU A 67 -2.03 28.21 7.92
C GLU A 67 -3.12 27.15 7.64
N PRO A 68 -3.93 26.77 8.65
CA PRO A 68 -5.02 25.81 8.46
C PRO A 68 -6.13 26.34 7.54
N VAL A 69 -6.76 25.43 6.80
CA VAL A 69 -7.96 25.76 6.03
C VAL A 69 -9.10 26.19 6.96
N SER A 70 -9.87 27.20 6.55
CA SER A 70 -11.02 27.73 7.29
C SER A 70 -11.94 26.62 7.80
N GLY A 71 -12.06 26.52 9.12
CA GLY A 71 -12.89 25.51 9.80
C GLY A 71 -12.11 24.41 10.52
N TYR A 72 -10.78 24.38 10.35
CA TYR A 72 -9.83 23.52 11.08
C TYR A 72 -8.84 24.36 11.90
N ARG A 73 -8.17 23.74 12.87
CA ARG A 73 -7.27 24.43 13.81
C ARG A 73 -5.80 24.18 13.54
N TYR A 74 -5.47 23.05 12.94
CA TYR A 74 -4.08 22.61 12.75
C TYR A 74 -3.91 21.98 11.37
N ALA A 75 -2.69 22.05 10.85
CA ALA A 75 -2.24 21.32 9.67
C ALA A 75 -1.18 20.30 10.10
N ILE A 76 -1.29 19.06 9.63
CA ILE A 76 -0.33 17.99 9.92
C ILE A 76 0.25 17.52 8.58
N LYS A 77 1.57 17.59 8.42
CA LYS A 77 2.25 17.18 7.19
C LYS A 77 2.11 15.66 6.97
N ILE A 78 1.74 15.27 5.76
CA ILE A 78 1.72 13.87 5.34
C ILE A 78 3.18 13.40 5.12
N PRO A 79 3.59 12.23 5.65
CA PRO A 79 4.93 11.70 5.40
C PRO A 79 5.25 11.55 3.90
N ASP A 80 6.48 11.85 3.50
CA ASP A 80 6.89 11.80 2.09
C ASP A 80 6.87 10.37 1.51
N ASP A 81 6.96 9.35 2.37
CA ASP A 81 6.86 7.92 2.03
C ASP A 81 5.42 7.37 2.08
N PHE A 82 4.42 8.22 2.25
CA PHE A 82 3.02 7.81 2.39
C PHE A 82 2.44 7.25 1.09
N VAL A 83 1.93 6.01 1.14
CA VAL A 83 1.19 5.39 0.03
C VAL A 83 -0.30 5.29 0.33
N ARG A 84 -0.66 4.81 1.52
CA ARG A 84 -2.05 4.52 1.85
C ARG A 84 -2.31 4.55 3.35
N ILE A 85 -3.40 5.21 3.75
CA ILE A 85 -3.86 5.23 5.14
C ILE A 85 -4.38 3.85 5.57
N VAL A 86 -3.94 3.38 6.74
CA VAL A 86 -4.50 2.22 7.44
C VAL A 86 -5.40 2.72 8.56
N THR A 87 -4.87 3.60 9.42
CA THR A 87 -5.58 4.18 10.57
C THR A 87 -5.01 5.57 10.83
N LEU A 88 -5.89 6.54 11.12
CA LEU A 88 -5.51 7.87 11.60
C LEU A 88 -6.33 8.16 12.85
N SER A 89 -5.65 8.50 13.95
CA SER A 89 -6.26 8.75 15.26
C SER A 89 -5.68 10.01 15.90
N ALA A 90 -6.43 10.62 16.81
CA ALA A 90 -6.01 11.82 17.54
C ALA A 90 -5.42 11.55 18.93
N THR A 91 -5.69 10.37 19.51
CA THR A 91 -5.38 10.09 20.94
C THR A 91 -4.50 8.87 21.15
N GLY A 92 -4.27 8.08 20.09
CA GLY A 92 -3.38 6.92 20.13
C GLY A 92 -3.71 5.85 19.08
N PHE A 93 -2.82 4.88 18.87
CA PHE A 93 -2.96 3.83 17.83
C PHE A 93 -4.10 2.82 18.07
N ALA A 94 -4.56 2.67 19.31
CA ALA A 94 -5.63 1.75 19.69
C ALA A 94 -7.00 2.43 19.85
N ASP A 95 -7.06 3.75 19.65
CA ASP A 95 -8.24 4.56 19.88
C ASP A 95 -9.13 4.68 18.63
N GLN A 96 -10.23 5.41 18.79
CA GLN A 96 -11.19 5.68 17.73
C GLN A 96 -10.53 6.49 16.59
N GLU A 97 -10.77 6.05 15.35
CA GLU A 97 -10.35 6.76 14.15
C GLU A 97 -10.86 8.21 14.15
N MET A 98 -10.00 9.12 13.70
CA MET A 98 -10.31 10.53 13.55
C MET A 98 -11.39 10.70 12.47
N GLU A 99 -12.58 11.15 12.88
CA GLU A 99 -13.73 11.29 11.96
C GLU A 99 -13.69 12.58 11.15
N ARG A 100 -13.04 13.63 11.67
CA ARG A 100 -13.07 14.98 11.10
C ARG A 100 -11.66 15.45 10.72
N TYR A 101 -11.29 15.25 9.46
CA TYR A 101 -10.09 15.81 8.85
C TYR A 101 -10.32 16.07 7.36
N GLN A 102 -9.52 16.95 6.77
CA GLN A 102 -9.48 17.19 5.32
C GLN A 102 -8.06 16.91 4.81
N ASN A 103 -7.94 16.16 3.73
CA ASN A 103 -6.65 15.88 3.07
C ASN A 103 -6.52 16.79 1.85
N GLU A 104 -5.54 17.69 1.86
CA GLU A 104 -5.28 18.61 0.77
C GLU A 104 -3.81 19.02 0.72
N ASN A 105 -3.24 19.09 -0.49
CA ASN A 105 -1.89 19.59 -0.77
C ASN A 105 -0.76 18.99 0.09
N GLY A 106 -0.85 17.70 0.45
CA GLY A 106 0.16 17.04 1.29
C GLY A 106 -0.01 17.27 2.79
N TYR A 107 -1.16 17.79 3.22
CA TYR A 107 -1.48 18.03 4.62
C TYR A 107 -2.83 17.43 5.00
N TRP A 108 -2.94 17.02 6.26
CA TRP A 108 -4.20 16.78 6.94
C TRP A 108 -4.57 17.99 7.81
N PHE A 109 -5.68 18.64 7.49
CA PHE A 109 -6.26 19.69 8.31
C PHE A 109 -7.23 19.08 9.31
N CYS A 110 -7.03 19.34 10.60
CA CYS A 110 -7.86 18.77 11.67
C CYS A 110 -7.95 19.73 12.89
N ASP A 111 -8.71 19.32 13.91
CA ASP A 111 -8.87 20.10 15.15
C ASP A 111 -7.89 19.71 16.26
N TYR A 112 -6.99 18.76 15.98
CA TYR A 112 -6.07 18.15 16.94
C TYR A 112 -4.62 18.56 16.63
N SER A 113 -3.84 18.84 17.67
CA SER A 113 -2.42 19.20 17.53
C SER A 113 -1.52 18.00 17.22
N GLU A 114 -2.01 16.79 17.45
CA GLU A 114 -1.26 15.55 17.28
C GLU A 114 -2.11 14.53 16.53
N ALA A 115 -1.43 13.66 15.78
CA ALA A 115 -2.06 12.53 15.12
C ALA A 115 -1.17 11.29 15.12
N PHE A 116 -1.82 10.14 15.29
CA PHE A 116 -1.21 8.82 15.26
C PHE A 116 -1.63 8.13 13.97
N LEU A 117 -0.67 7.93 13.06
CA LEU A 117 -0.89 7.36 11.74
C LEU A 117 -0.30 5.96 11.66
N ARG A 118 -1.12 5.01 11.21
CA ARG A 118 -0.65 3.76 10.60
C ARG A 118 -0.89 3.84 9.10
N TYR A 119 0.13 3.55 8.32
CA TYR A 119 0.06 3.70 6.86
C TYR A 119 0.96 2.70 6.15
N VAL A 120 0.65 2.41 4.89
CA VAL A 120 1.56 1.69 4.00
C VAL A 120 2.62 2.68 3.52
N SER A 121 3.87 2.35 3.77
CA SER A 121 5.04 3.18 3.47
C SER A 121 5.77 2.69 2.20
N TYR A 122 6.28 3.63 1.39
CA TYR A 122 7.19 3.38 0.26
C TYR A 122 8.68 3.39 0.68
N ASP A 123 8.97 3.52 1.97
CA ASP A 123 10.34 3.63 2.46
C ASP A 123 11.15 2.34 2.24
N ALA A 124 12.47 2.49 2.11
CA ALA A 124 13.43 1.41 1.86
C ALA A 124 13.46 0.35 2.96
N GLU A 125 13.10 0.70 4.20
CA GLU A 125 13.03 -0.22 5.33
C GLU A 125 11.66 -0.90 5.48
N TYR A 126 10.65 -0.45 4.73
CA TYR A 126 9.26 -0.91 4.80
C TYR A 126 8.78 -1.50 3.47
N GLY A 127 7.95 -0.77 2.71
CA GLY A 127 7.35 -1.29 1.48
C GLY A 127 8.37 -1.63 0.40
N MET A 128 9.53 -0.96 0.41
CA MET A 128 10.62 -1.21 -0.54
C MET A 128 11.69 -2.17 -0.01
N ASP A 129 11.53 -2.70 1.20
CA ASP A 129 12.34 -3.81 1.68
C ASP A 129 11.87 -5.11 1.01
N LEU A 130 12.49 -5.40 -0.14
CA LEU A 130 12.23 -6.62 -0.91
C LEU A 130 12.41 -7.88 -0.06
N GLY A 131 13.29 -7.87 0.95
CA GLY A 131 13.50 -9.02 1.83
C GLY A 131 12.25 -9.40 2.64
N LYS A 132 11.37 -8.43 2.92
CA LYS A 132 10.13 -8.61 3.69
C LYS A 132 8.91 -8.97 2.85
N TRP A 133 9.02 -8.96 1.52
CA TRP A 133 7.88 -9.23 0.65
C TRP A 133 7.38 -10.68 0.79
N PRO A 134 6.10 -10.87 1.17
CA PRO A 134 5.50 -12.20 1.20
C PRO A 134 5.53 -12.85 -0.18
N PRO A 135 5.66 -14.19 -0.27
CA PRO A 135 5.73 -14.89 -1.56
C PRO A 135 4.53 -14.60 -2.49
N ALA A 136 3.32 -14.50 -1.94
CA ALA A 136 2.11 -14.19 -2.71
C ALA A 136 2.16 -12.78 -3.31
N PHE A 137 2.62 -11.79 -2.54
CA PHE A 137 2.82 -10.42 -3.03
C PHE A 137 3.89 -10.37 -4.11
N ALA A 138 5.03 -11.02 -3.87
CA ALA A 138 6.13 -11.10 -4.83
C ALA A 138 5.69 -11.71 -6.17
N LEU A 139 4.86 -12.76 -6.17
CA LEU A 139 4.32 -13.36 -7.40
C LEU A 139 3.34 -12.42 -8.13
N ALA A 140 2.45 -11.74 -7.38
CA ALA A 140 1.53 -10.78 -7.95
C ALA A 140 2.26 -9.56 -8.57
N HIS A 141 3.35 -9.13 -7.96
CA HIS A 141 4.23 -8.08 -8.44
C HIS A 141 4.95 -8.48 -9.74
N GLN A 142 5.50 -9.70 -9.82
CA GLN A 142 6.07 -10.25 -11.05
C GLN A 142 5.09 -10.22 -12.21
N ALA A 143 3.84 -10.62 -11.97
CA ALA A 143 2.79 -10.60 -12.99
C ALA A 143 2.45 -9.16 -13.43
N TYR A 144 2.47 -8.19 -12.51
CA TYR A 144 2.26 -6.79 -12.86
C TYR A 144 3.39 -6.22 -13.73
N LEU A 145 4.65 -6.49 -13.35
CA LEU A 145 5.82 -6.12 -14.14
C LEU A 145 5.78 -6.73 -15.54
N ALA A 146 5.40 -8.01 -15.63
CA ALA A 146 5.23 -8.71 -16.90
C ALA A 146 4.12 -8.05 -17.75
N PHE A 147 3.01 -7.63 -17.15
CA PHE A 147 1.96 -6.89 -17.86
C PHE A 147 2.45 -5.54 -18.42
N LYS A 148 3.20 -4.78 -17.61
CA LYS A 148 3.70 -3.45 -17.98
C LYS A 148 4.78 -3.52 -19.07
N SER A 149 5.73 -4.45 -18.92
CA SER A 149 6.82 -4.65 -19.88
C SER A 149 6.47 -5.58 -21.05
N GLY A 150 5.35 -6.30 -20.98
CA GLY A 150 5.03 -7.38 -21.92
C GLY A 150 4.92 -6.94 -23.37
N LEU A 151 4.14 -5.89 -23.66
CA LEU A 151 3.95 -5.43 -25.03
C LEU A 151 5.25 -4.97 -25.70
N PRO A 152 6.10 -4.11 -25.10
CA PRO A 152 7.35 -3.72 -25.73
C PRO A 152 8.36 -4.87 -25.82
N VAL A 153 8.32 -5.85 -24.91
CA VAL A 153 9.26 -6.98 -24.92
C VAL A 153 8.87 -8.05 -25.93
N THR A 154 7.61 -8.51 -25.95
CA THR A 154 7.16 -9.64 -26.78
C THR A 154 6.54 -9.20 -28.12
N GLY A 155 6.01 -7.98 -28.20
CA GLY A 155 5.21 -7.51 -29.33
C GLY A 155 3.81 -8.13 -29.41
N ASP A 156 3.43 -9.00 -28.47
CA ASP A 156 2.15 -9.71 -28.46
C ASP A 156 1.17 -9.12 -27.43
N LYS A 157 0.00 -8.70 -27.92
CA LYS A 157 -1.11 -8.20 -27.09
C LYS A 157 -1.83 -9.32 -26.34
N GLY A 158 -1.87 -10.54 -26.89
CA GLY A 158 -2.51 -11.70 -26.28
C GLY A 158 -1.86 -12.05 -24.94
N THR A 159 -0.55 -12.33 -24.99
CA THR A 159 0.28 -12.61 -23.82
C THR A 159 0.15 -11.53 -22.75
N ARG A 160 0.16 -10.24 -23.13
CA ARG A 160 -0.03 -9.14 -22.19
C ARG A 160 -1.39 -9.21 -21.46
N ASN A 161 -2.47 -9.50 -22.18
CA ASN A 161 -3.80 -9.59 -21.59
C ASN A 161 -3.95 -10.83 -20.67
N ASP A 162 -3.34 -11.95 -21.04
CA ASP A 162 -3.34 -13.16 -20.21
C ASP A 162 -2.62 -12.93 -18.88
N VAL A 163 -1.46 -12.28 -18.94
CA VAL A 163 -0.69 -11.89 -17.75
C VAL A 163 -1.47 -10.90 -16.88
N TRP A 164 -2.24 -9.99 -17.47
CA TRP A 164 -3.15 -9.12 -16.70
C TRP A 164 -4.23 -9.92 -15.96
N GLY A 165 -4.80 -10.95 -16.61
CA GLY A 165 -5.71 -11.89 -15.99
C GLY A 165 -5.08 -12.60 -14.79
N LEU A 166 -3.87 -13.12 -14.98
CA LEU A 166 -3.08 -13.78 -13.94
C LEU A 166 -2.76 -12.83 -12.76
N HIS A 167 -2.33 -11.61 -13.05
CA HIS A 167 -2.03 -10.59 -12.05
C HIS A 167 -3.24 -10.31 -11.16
N LYS A 168 -4.44 -10.11 -11.73
CA LYS A 168 -5.65 -9.85 -10.95
C LYS A 168 -5.95 -10.98 -9.96
N ARG A 169 -5.78 -12.23 -10.40
CA ARG A 169 -5.99 -13.41 -9.56
C ARG A 169 -4.96 -13.47 -8.42
N LEU A 170 -3.66 -13.38 -8.76
CA LEU A 170 -2.57 -13.44 -7.77
C LEU A 170 -2.66 -12.28 -6.76
N LEU A 171 -3.02 -11.09 -7.22
CA LEU A 171 -3.23 -9.93 -6.34
C LEU A 171 -4.38 -10.17 -5.37
N SER A 172 -5.47 -10.80 -5.82
CA SER A 172 -6.58 -11.17 -4.94
C SER A 172 -6.14 -12.20 -3.89
N GLU A 173 -5.42 -13.24 -4.30
CA GLU A 173 -4.88 -14.26 -3.39
C GLU A 173 -3.91 -13.65 -2.37
N ALA A 174 -3.02 -12.77 -2.81
CA ALA A 174 -2.07 -12.07 -1.94
C ALA A 174 -2.77 -11.22 -0.87
N LYS A 175 -3.82 -10.46 -1.26
CA LYS A 175 -4.61 -9.66 -0.32
C LYS A 175 -5.32 -10.52 0.73
N VAL A 176 -5.89 -11.65 0.30
CA VAL A 176 -6.56 -12.58 1.21
C VAL A 176 -5.56 -13.19 2.18
N SER A 177 -4.40 -13.64 1.69
CA SER A 177 -3.35 -14.22 2.52
C SER A 177 -2.89 -13.22 3.60
N ASP A 178 -2.58 -11.98 3.22
CA ASP A 178 -2.12 -10.94 4.14
C ASP A 178 -3.22 -10.56 5.16
N ALA A 179 -4.49 -10.54 4.73
CA ALA A 179 -5.61 -10.25 5.62
C ALA A 179 -5.87 -11.35 6.67
N ILE A 180 -5.63 -12.62 6.33
CA ILE A 180 -5.81 -13.76 7.26
C ILE A 180 -4.78 -13.71 8.40
N GLU A 181 -3.59 -13.18 8.14
CA GLU A 181 -2.55 -13.02 9.16
C GLU A 181 -2.92 -11.94 10.20
N GLN A 182 -3.94 -11.12 9.95
CA GLN A 182 -4.40 -10.10 10.88
C GLN A 182 -5.52 -10.61 11.81
N PRO A 183 -5.57 -10.14 13.07
CA PRO A 183 -6.74 -10.31 13.90
C PRO A 183 -7.93 -9.59 13.25
N VAL A 184 -9.13 -10.17 13.36
CA VAL A 184 -10.36 -9.56 12.84
C VAL A 184 -10.55 -8.18 13.47
N ALA A 185 -10.34 -7.13 12.67
CA ALA A 185 -10.55 -5.76 13.10
C ALA A 185 -12.05 -5.55 13.39
N ARG A 186 -12.40 -5.43 14.67
CA ARG A 186 -13.75 -5.02 15.07
C ARG A 186 -13.81 -3.50 15.02
N ARG A 187 -14.51 -2.97 14.01
CA ARG A 187 -14.84 -1.55 14.03
C ARG A 187 -15.61 -1.25 15.32
N PRO A 188 -15.21 -0.25 16.12
CA PRO A 188 -15.99 0.14 17.28
C PRO A 188 -17.41 0.49 16.84
N ALA A 189 -18.39 0.12 17.67
CA ALA A 189 -19.79 0.32 17.35
C ALA A 189 -20.04 1.79 16.97
N GLY A 190 -20.52 2.03 15.75
CA GLY A 190 -20.87 3.37 15.29
C GLY A 190 -21.91 4.01 16.21
N ARG A 191 -22.03 5.34 16.18
CA ARG A 191 -22.98 6.09 17.04
C ARG A 191 -24.40 5.51 17.02
N TRP A 192 -24.84 5.01 15.87
CA TRP A 192 -26.14 4.36 15.67
C TRP A 192 -26.26 2.99 16.33
N ALA A 193 -25.20 2.18 16.33
CA ALA A 193 -25.17 0.90 17.04
C ALA A 193 -25.12 1.13 18.56
N ARG A 194 -24.31 2.09 19.04
CA ARG A 194 -24.30 2.52 20.46
C ARG A 194 -25.67 3.04 20.92
N ALA A 195 -26.37 3.81 20.09
CA ALA A 195 -27.71 4.31 20.40
C ALA A 195 -28.77 3.19 20.55
N ARG A 196 -28.61 2.05 19.87
CA ARG A 196 -29.52 0.90 20.00
C ARG A 196 -29.31 0.12 21.29
N TYR A 197 -28.08 0.04 21.80
CA TYR A 197 -27.77 -0.62 23.08
C TYR A 197 -27.92 0.31 24.30
N GLY A 198 -27.95 1.63 24.12
CA GLY A 198 -28.04 2.60 25.22
C GLY A 198 -29.45 2.82 25.82
N ARG A 199 -30.49 2.10 25.37
CA ARG A 199 -31.90 2.33 25.80
C ARG A 199 -32.54 1.14 26.53
N HIS A 200 -31.76 0.37 27.29
CA HIS A 200 -32.32 -0.63 28.20
C HIS A 200 -31.60 -0.59 29.55
N GLY A 201 -32.02 0.34 30.41
CA GLY A 201 -31.41 0.54 31.73
C GLY A 201 -32.01 1.69 32.51
N SER A 202 -33.34 1.75 32.62
CA SER A 202 -34.03 2.51 33.66
C SER A 202 -35.50 2.10 33.69
N GLN A 203 -35.81 1.08 34.48
CA GLN A 203 -37.04 1.04 35.26
C GLN A 203 -36.91 -0.01 36.37
N ARG A 204 -37.02 0.53 37.60
CA ARG A 204 -37.20 -0.12 38.91
C ARG A 204 -35.94 -0.48 39.69
#